data_AF-A0A7U9XME7-F1
#
_entry.id   AF-A0A7U9XME7-F1
#
_cell.length_a   1.000
_cell.length_b   1.000
_cell.length_c   1.000
_cell.angle_alpha   90.00
_cell.angle_beta   90.00
_cell.angle_gamma   90.00
#
_symmetry.space_group_name_H-M   'P 1'
#
loop_
_entity.id
_entity.type
_entity.pdbx_description
1 polymer ?
#
loop_
_entity_poly.entity_id
_entity_poly.type
_entity_poly.pdbx_seq_one_letter_code
_entity_poly.pdbx_strand_id
1 'polypeptide(L)'
;MFDFYGTPEYEEISFILEKSGVSREKYEAYRAYMILDWKIDGATEETLRDYIVNSRKKTFQPGDLLEIGKISIWGLPWRVQLVTLIAWGIFLLWGLLGKRWRTLLYGVIFLGGSRMALWSYLVWRERVPLRVTLPLLACEVFFLLALVWLNWIKIEFVAWKKTFLFMGCLLFFLSCLYTGGKQSRYVGEVIGNKKIFMKGLDEIRAYCDGCPENRYLLDANTMSYYTGSVFDTGQYRPINAVLGGGWFSTSPSVQRRLEEYLGGAPGFYFLIISDGNEENTPEFVYLTDVMGGKPKLADQWTASHGGTYNVYYFEGAFPFS
;
A
#
# COMPACT_ATOMS: atom_id res chain seq x y z
N MET A 1 6.91 -5.64 -12.26
CA MET A 1 8.25 -6.04 -11.77
C MET A 1 8.67 -5.27 -10.51
N PHE A 2 8.57 -3.94 -10.48
CA PHE A 2 9.13 -3.07 -9.43
C PHE A 2 8.33 -3.04 -8.11
N ASP A 3 7.07 -3.45 -8.09
CA ASP A 3 6.27 -3.44 -6.86
C ASP A 3 6.84 -4.38 -5.77
N PHE A 4 7.59 -5.42 -6.15
CA PHE A 4 8.24 -6.35 -5.22
C PHE A 4 9.68 -5.98 -4.86
N TYR A 5 10.37 -5.24 -5.74
CA TYR A 5 11.81 -4.96 -5.64
C TYR A 5 12.13 -3.46 -5.46
N GLY A 6 11.11 -2.60 -5.39
CA GLY A 6 11.23 -1.14 -5.35
C GLY A 6 11.71 -0.54 -6.68
N THR A 7 11.64 0.77 -6.80
CA THR A 7 12.16 1.55 -7.93
C THR A 7 13.43 2.29 -7.49
N PRO A 8 14.63 1.95 -8.01
CA PRO A 8 15.85 2.69 -7.70
C PRO A 8 15.79 4.13 -8.23
N GLU A 9 16.65 5.01 -7.72
CA GLU A 9 16.79 6.37 -8.23
C GLU A 9 17.37 6.36 -9.66
N TYR A 10 17.05 7.36 -10.48
CA TYR A 10 17.55 7.43 -11.86
C TYR A 10 19.08 7.38 -11.92
N GLU A 11 19.75 8.09 -11.01
CA GLU A 11 21.21 8.19 -10.94
C GLU A 11 21.89 6.83 -10.69
N GLU A 12 21.21 5.89 -10.04
CA GLU A 12 21.76 4.56 -9.75
C GLU A 12 21.77 3.65 -10.98
N ILE A 13 20.84 3.88 -11.92
CA ILE A 13 20.61 3.00 -13.08
C ILE A 13 20.68 3.73 -14.43
N SER A 14 21.15 4.97 -14.45
CA SER A 14 21.27 5.79 -15.67
C SER A 14 22.03 5.07 -16.77
N PHE A 15 23.11 4.35 -16.42
CA PHE A 15 23.91 3.57 -17.35
C PHE A 15 23.15 2.43 -18.06
N ILE A 16 22.04 1.95 -17.48
CA ILE A 16 21.14 0.97 -18.08
C ILE A 16 20.09 1.70 -18.94
N LEU A 17 19.48 2.74 -18.39
CA LEU A 17 18.38 3.48 -19.01
C LEU A 17 18.82 4.27 -20.25
N GLU A 18 20.00 4.88 -20.23
CA GLU A 18 20.57 5.63 -21.35
C GLU A 18 20.82 4.71 -22.56
N LYS A 19 21.26 3.47 -22.33
CA LYS A 19 21.45 2.47 -23.41
C LYS A 19 20.14 2.10 -24.09
N SER A 20 19.04 2.17 -23.37
CA SER A 20 17.69 1.93 -23.88
C SER A 20 16.99 3.18 -24.41
N GLY A 21 17.65 4.35 -24.41
CA GLY A 21 17.06 5.61 -24.85
C GLY A 21 15.96 6.15 -23.94
N VAL A 22 15.93 5.73 -22.67
CA VAL A 22 14.94 6.20 -21.69
C VAL A 22 15.48 7.45 -21.01
N SER A 23 14.79 8.58 -21.19
CA SER A 23 15.13 9.84 -20.51
C SER A 23 14.81 9.80 -19.02
N ARG A 24 15.39 10.74 -18.27
CA ARG A 24 15.12 10.92 -16.84
C ARG A 24 13.65 11.18 -16.59
N GLU A 25 13.05 12.06 -17.38
CA GLU A 25 11.67 12.50 -17.28
C GLU A 25 10.71 11.32 -17.49
N LYS A 26 11.01 10.46 -18.50
CA LYS A 26 10.24 9.24 -18.76
C LYS A 26 10.35 8.23 -17.62
N TYR A 27 11.53 8.07 -17.02
CA TYR A 27 11.73 7.18 -15.87
C TYR A 27 11.07 7.70 -14.58
N GLU A 28 11.16 9.00 -14.30
CA GLU A 28 10.50 9.60 -13.14
C GLU A 28 8.97 9.55 -13.29
N ALA A 29 8.42 9.76 -14.48
CA ALA A 29 7.00 9.55 -14.75
C ALA A 29 6.59 8.08 -14.58
N TYR A 30 7.46 7.13 -14.94
CA TYR A 30 7.24 5.71 -14.64
C TYR A 30 7.18 5.46 -13.13
N ARG A 31 8.13 6.01 -12.36
CA ARG A 31 8.15 5.90 -10.88
C ARG A 31 6.92 6.54 -10.24
N ALA A 32 6.43 7.63 -10.80
CA ALA A 32 5.24 8.34 -10.36
C ALA A 32 3.93 7.71 -10.88
N TYR A 33 3.98 6.55 -11.55
CA TYR A 33 2.81 5.84 -12.10
C TYR A 33 2.04 6.60 -13.18
N MET A 34 2.68 7.47 -13.95
CA MET A 34 1.99 8.39 -14.86
C MET A 34 2.36 8.28 -16.33
N ILE A 35 3.05 7.20 -16.66
CA ILE A 35 3.41 6.88 -18.04
C ILE A 35 2.23 6.25 -18.80
N LEU A 36 1.85 6.87 -19.92
CA LEU A 36 0.80 6.39 -20.83
C LEU A 36 1.31 5.32 -21.79
N ASP A 37 2.61 5.38 -22.07
CA ASP A 37 3.32 4.53 -23.01
C ASP A 37 4.66 4.13 -22.39
N TRP A 38 4.66 2.98 -21.72
CA TRP A 38 5.86 2.32 -21.26
C TRP A 38 6.16 1.10 -22.12
N LYS A 39 7.04 1.30 -23.09
CA LYS A 39 7.69 0.25 -23.86
C LYS A 39 9.19 0.32 -23.59
N ILE A 40 9.68 -0.63 -22.79
CA ILE A 40 11.12 -0.90 -22.64
C ILE A 40 11.38 -2.27 -23.28
N ASP A 41 12.52 -2.40 -23.95
CA ASP A 41 12.96 -3.68 -24.51
C ASP A 41 13.16 -4.74 -23.41
N GLY A 42 12.73 -5.97 -23.69
CA GLY A 42 12.72 -7.06 -22.69
C GLY A 42 14.11 -7.37 -22.11
N ALA A 43 15.17 -7.19 -22.90
CA ALA A 43 16.55 -7.38 -22.44
C ALA A 43 16.97 -6.30 -21.41
N THR A 44 16.45 -5.08 -21.55
CA THR A 44 16.69 -3.99 -20.60
C THR A 44 15.93 -4.24 -19.30
N GLU A 45 14.69 -4.74 -19.38
CA GLU A 45 13.92 -5.12 -18.19
C GLU A 45 14.60 -6.25 -17.40
N GLU A 46 15.15 -7.25 -18.08
CA GLU A 46 15.92 -8.34 -17.45
C GLU A 46 17.21 -7.83 -16.79
N THR A 47 17.97 -6.98 -17.48
CA THR A 47 19.19 -6.38 -16.92
C THR A 47 18.90 -5.56 -15.66
N LEU A 48 17.81 -4.78 -15.70
CA LEU A 48 17.37 -3.96 -14.58
C LEU A 48 16.90 -4.84 -13.41
N ARG A 49 16.19 -5.94 -13.68
CA ARG A 49 15.82 -6.95 -12.67
C ARG A 49 17.05 -7.51 -11.97
N ASP A 50 18.04 -7.97 -12.73
CA ASP A 50 19.22 -8.62 -12.20
C ASP A 50 20.07 -7.65 -11.38
N TYR A 51 20.16 -6.38 -11.81
CA TYR A 51 20.78 -5.33 -11.02
C TYR A 51 20.09 -5.18 -9.66
N ILE A 52 18.76 -5.02 -9.63
CA ILE A 52 18.02 -4.80 -8.38
C ILE A 52 18.08 -6.02 -7.45
N VAL A 53 18.02 -7.23 -8.01
CA VAL A 53 18.14 -8.47 -7.22
C VAL A 53 19.53 -8.59 -6.58
N ASN A 54 20.58 -8.18 -7.29
CA ASN A 54 21.94 -8.27 -6.79
C ASN A 54 22.31 -7.12 -5.84
N SER A 55 21.86 -5.89 -6.11
CA SER A 55 22.13 -4.73 -5.25
C SER A 55 21.43 -4.82 -3.88
N ARG A 56 20.29 -5.52 -3.81
CA ARG A 56 19.55 -5.75 -2.55
C ARG A 56 20.00 -6.97 -1.73
N LYS A 57 21.08 -7.65 -2.09
CA LYS A 57 21.64 -8.72 -1.23
C LYS A 57 22.24 -8.09 0.05
N LYS A 58 21.39 -7.74 1.01
CA LYS A 58 21.82 -7.28 2.33
C LYS A 58 22.38 -8.44 3.15
N THR A 59 23.59 -8.25 3.65
CA THR A 59 24.21 -9.11 4.66
C THR A 59 23.55 -8.80 6.00
N PHE A 60 22.99 -9.82 6.65
CA PHE A 60 22.33 -9.69 7.95
C PHE A 60 23.33 -9.20 9.00
N GLN A 61 23.06 -8.05 9.64
CA GLN A 61 23.91 -7.53 10.71
C GLN A 61 23.30 -7.82 12.09
N PRO A 62 24.11 -7.99 13.14
CA PRO A 62 23.61 -8.24 14.49
C PRO A 62 22.69 -7.13 15.04
N GLY A 63 22.86 -5.88 14.59
CA GLY A 63 22.00 -4.75 14.95
C GLY A 63 20.54 -4.92 14.49
N ASP A 64 20.33 -5.65 13.41
CA ASP A 64 19.02 -5.90 12.81
C ASP A 64 18.14 -6.73 13.75
N LEU A 65 18.71 -7.63 14.57
CA LEU A 65 17.97 -8.44 15.55
C LEU A 65 17.31 -7.57 16.64
N LEU A 66 18.01 -6.53 17.08
CA LEU A 66 17.51 -5.63 18.12
C LEU A 66 16.42 -4.72 17.55
N GLU A 67 16.57 -4.31 16.29
CA GLU A 67 15.55 -3.57 15.56
C GLU A 67 14.30 -4.44 15.29
N ILE A 68 14.47 -5.70 14.89
CA ILE A 68 13.39 -6.70 14.78
C ILE A 68 12.62 -6.79 16.10
N GLY A 69 13.31 -6.93 17.23
CA GLY A 69 12.67 -6.98 18.55
C GLY A 69 11.87 -5.71 18.87
N LYS A 70 12.44 -4.53 18.60
CA LYS A 70 11.77 -3.24 18.81
C LYS A 70 10.52 -3.09 17.96
N ILE A 71 10.61 -3.36 16.66
CA ILE A 71 9.47 -3.25 15.73
C ILE A 71 8.40 -4.28 16.07
N SER A 72 8.80 -5.51 16.39
CA SER A 72 7.90 -6.61 16.75
C SER A 72 7.09 -6.34 18.01
N ILE A 73 7.62 -5.54 18.96
CA ILE A 73 6.98 -5.25 20.26
C ILE A 73 6.27 -3.89 20.25
N TRP A 74 6.86 -2.87 19.62
CA TRP A 74 6.41 -1.47 19.71
C TRP A 74 6.00 -0.84 18.37
N GLY A 75 6.30 -1.48 17.23
CA GLY A 75 6.18 -0.86 15.91
C GLY A 75 4.80 -0.92 15.25
N LEU A 76 3.87 -1.75 15.73
CA LEU A 76 2.52 -1.87 15.16
C LEU A 76 1.50 -0.91 15.80
N PRO A 77 0.52 -0.45 15.00
CA PRO A 77 -0.57 0.41 15.45
C PRO A 77 -1.53 -0.32 16.40
N TRP A 78 -2.34 0.48 17.10
CA TRP A 78 -3.43 0.05 17.99
C TRP A 78 -3.01 -0.85 19.18
N ARG A 79 -1.71 -1.04 19.39
CA ARG A 79 -1.15 -1.87 20.47
C ARG A 79 -1.58 -3.34 20.41
N VAL A 80 -1.78 -3.87 19.20
CA VAL A 80 -2.16 -5.28 18.98
C VAL A 80 -1.16 -6.26 19.63
N GLN A 81 0.11 -5.86 19.76
CA GLN A 81 1.14 -6.66 20.43
C GLN A 81 0.83 -6.91 21.90
N LEU A 82 0.14 -6.00 22.59
CA LEU A 82 -0.22 -6.21 23.99
C LEU A 82 -1.10 -7.46 24.14
N VAL A 83 -2.04 -7.66 23.21
CA VAL A 83 -2.90 -8.84 23.17
C VAL A 83 -2.06 -10.11 23.02
N THR A 84 -1.09 -10.11 22.10
CA THR A 84 -0.18 -11.24 21.90
C THR A 84 0.74 -11.49 23.11
N LEU A 85 1.27 -10.43 23.73
CA LEU A 85 2.12 -10.54 24.93
C LEU A 85 1.35 -11.09 26.13
N ILE A 86 0.11 -10.66 26.32
CA ILE A 86 -0.77 -11.19 27.37
C ILE A 86 -1.11 -12.65 27.09
N ALA A 87 -1.38 -13.04 25.84
CA ALA A 87 -1.60 -14.43 25.46
C ALA A 87 -0.37 -15.31 25.79
N TRP A 88 0.84 -14.84 25.49
CA TRP A 88 2.08 -15.50 25.91
C TRP A 88 2.21 -15.56 27.43
N GLY A 89 1.89 -14.48 28.14
CA GLY A 89 1.86 -14.45 29.60
C GLY A 89 0.93 -15.52 30.19
N ILE A 90 -0.28 -15.65 29.64
CA ILE A 90 -1.25 -16.69 30.05
C ILE A 90 -0.70 -18.08 29.76
N PHE A 91 -0.10 -18.31 28.57
CA PHE A 91 0.48 -19.60 28.20
C PHE A 91 1.64 -19.98 29.14
N LEU A 92 2.54 -19.04 29.45
CA LEU A 92 3.64 -19.25 30.38
C LEU A 92 3.12 -19.53 31.79
N LEU A 93 2.20 -18.71 32.30
CA LEU A 93 1.58 -18.91 33.61
C LEU A 93 0.90 -20.27 33.71
N TRP A 94 0.13 -20.66 32.69
CA TRP A 94 -0.53 -21.96 32.62
C TRP A 94 0.48 -23.11 32.69
N GLY A 95 1.54 -23.06 31.88
CA GLY A 95 2.54 -24.13 31.85
C GLY A 95 3.38 -24.21 33.13
N LEU A 96 3.71 -23.08 33.75
CA LEU A 96 4.42 -23.01 35.03
C LEU A 96 3.57 -23.58 36.17
N LEU A 97 2.31 -23.16 36.26
CA LEU A 97 1.38 -23.60 37.31
C LEU A 97 1.02 -25.08 37.19
N GLY A 98 0.97 -25.60 35.95
CA GLY A 98 0.70 -27.00 35.62
C GLY A 98 1.94 -27.91 35.55
N LYS A 99 3.15 -27.38 35.84
CA LYS A 99 4.44 -28.11 35.76
C LYS A 99 4.70 -28.79 34.40
N ARG A 100 4.20 -28.21 33.30
CA ARG A 100 4.31 -28.79 31.93
C ARG A 100 5.48 -28.20 31.15
N TRP A 101 6.69 -28.36 31.69
CA TRP A 101 7.92 -27.84 31.11
C TRP A 101 8.16 -28.29 29.68
N ARG A 102 7.80 -29.54 29.32
CA ARG A 102 7.93 -30.04 27.94
C ARG A 102 7.05 -29.26 26.96
N THR A 103 5.77 -29.07 27.29
CA THR A 103 4.84 -28.31 26.42
C THR A 103 5.23 -26.84 26.33
N LEU A 104 5.72 -26.24 27.43
CA LEU A 104 6.27 -24.89 27.40
C LEU A 104 7.50 -24.78 26.50
N LEU A 105 8.46 -25.69 26.64
CA LEU A 105 9.67 -25.70 25.83
C LEU A 105 9.35 -25.87 24.34
N TYR A 106 8.49 -26.83 23.98
CA TYR A 106 8.07 -27.01 22.58
C TYR A 106 7.28 -25.80 22.07
N GLY A 107 6.35 -25.24 22.86
CA GLY A 107 5.60 -24.06 22.47
C GLY A 107 6.51 -22.84 22.23
N VAL A 108 7.44 -22.57 23.13
CA VAL A 108 8.40 -21.46 23.00
C VAL A 108 9.34 -21.68 21.82
N ILE A 109 9.89 -22.89 21.64
CA ILE A 109 10.84 -23.17 20.55
C ILE A 109 10.14 -23.12 19.19
N PHE A 110 9.01 -23.81 19.02
CA PHE A 110 8.35 -23.87 17.71
C PHE A 110 7.59 -22.58 17.39
N LEU A 111 6.78 -22.05 18.32
CA LEU A 111 5.98 -20.86 18.06
C LEU A 111 6.83 -19.59 18.16
N GLY A 112 7.71 -19.50 19.17
CA GLY A 112 8.65 -18.38 19.28
C GLY A 112 9.73 -18.40 18.19
N GLY A 113 10.24 -19.58 17.82
CA GLY A 113 11.18 -19.73 16.71
C GLY A 113 10.58 -19.38 15.35
N SER A 114 9.36 -19.85 15.06
CA SER A 114 8.65 -19.47 13.82
C SER A 114 8.33 -17.98 13.79
N ARG A 115 7.93 -17.38 14.92
CA ARG A 115 7.77 -15.93 15.05
C ARG A 115 9.07 -15.21 14.69
N MET A 116 10.20 -15.58 15.30
CA MET A 116 11.48 -14.94 15.02
C MET A 116 11.91 -15.09 13.56
N ALA A 117 11.74 -16.27 12.96
CA ALA A 117 12.05 -16.48 11.55
C ALA A 117 11.20 -15.60 10.62
N LEU A 118 9.90 -15.48 10.89
CA LEU A 118 8.99 -14.65 10.10
C LEU A 118 9.29 -13.15 10.26
N TRP A 119 9.53 -12.69 11.48
CA TRP A 119 9.89 -11.29 11.73
C TRP A 119 11.25 -10.94 11.12
N SER A 120 12.24 -11.82 11.21
CA SER A 120 13.52 -11.66 10.52
C SER A 120 13.35 -11.56 9.01
N TYR A 121 12.49 -12.39 8.41
CA TYR A 121 12.19 -12.30 6.99
C TYR A 121 11.52 -10.97 6.60
N LEU A 122 10.55 -10.50 7.40
CA LEU A 122 9.83 -9.26 7.13
C LEU A 122 10.73 -8.03 7.24
N VAL A 123 11.62 -7.98 8.25
CA VAL A 123 12.59 -6.90 8.41
C VAL A 123 13.69 -6.98 7.35
N TRP A 124 14.17 -8.17 7.00
CA TRP A 124 15.13 -8.35 5.91
C TRP A 124 14.57 -7.86 4.57
N ARG A 125 13.27 -8.00 4.35
CA ARG A 125 12.54 -7.46 3.18
C ARG A 125 12.15 -5.98 3.33
N GLU A 126 12.46 -5.33 4.44
CA GLU A 126 12.08 -3.94 4.80
C GLU A 126 10.58 -3.66 4.65
N ARG A 127 9.75 -4.70 4.79
CA ARG A 127 8.32 -4.63 4.52
C ARG A 127 7.59 -5.26 5.69
N VAL A 128 6.98 -4.41 6.49
CA VAL A 128 6.11 -4.81 7.60
C VAL A 128 4.67 -4.40 7.30
N PRO A 129 4.04 -4.90 6.22
CA PRO A 129 2.70 -4.47 5.86
C PRO A 129 1.70 -5.03 6.87
N LEU A 130 0.81 -4.17 7.37
CA LEU A 130 -0.20 -4.53 8.38
C LEU A 130 -1.09 -5.70 7.94
N ARG A 131 -1.33 -5.83 6.63
CA ARG A 131 -2.10 -6.93 6.04
C ARG A 131 -1.50 -8.32 6.25
N VAL A 132 -0.19 -8.41 6.52
CA VAL A 132 0.51 -9.68 6.81
C VAL A 132 0.72 -9.85 8.31
N THR A 133 1.09 -8.78 9.02
CA THR A 133 1.40 -8.88 10.45
C THR A 133 0.18 -9.08 11.34
N LEU A 134 -0.97 -8.47 11.01
CA LEU A 134 -2.20 -8.63 11.81
C LEU A 134 -2.73 -10.07 11.79
N PRO A 135 -2.89 -10.74 10.62
CA PRO A 135 -3.29 -12.14 10.59
C PRO A 135 -2.27 -13.05 11.30
N LEU A 136 -0.97 -12.77 11.14
CA LEU A 136 0.08 -13.57 11.77
C LEU A 136 -0.03 -13.53 13.31
N LEU A 137 -0.22 -12.33 13.89
CA LEU A 137 -0.43 -12.16 15.33
C LEU A 137 -1.74 -12.80 15.80
N ALA A 138 -2.81 -12.73 14.99
CA ALA A 138 -4.07 -13.38 15.31
C ALA A 138 -3.92 -14.91 15.33
N CYS A 139 -3.26 -15.50 14.34
CA CYS A 139 -2.94 -16.93 14.31
C CYS A 139 -2.14 -17.36 15.54
N GLU A 140 -1.11 -16.59 15.90
CA GLU A 140 -0.31 -16.86 17.10
C GLU A 140 -1.16 -16.87 18.38
N VAL A 141 -2.03 -15.89 18.55
CA VAL A 141 -2.99 -15.84 19.68
C VAL A 141 -3.92 -17.05 19.65
N PHE A 142 -4.49 -17.41 18.50
CA PHE A 142 -5.37 -18.58 18.38
C PHE A 142 -4.66 -19.88 18.71
N PHE A 143 -3.40 -20.06 18.28
CA PHE A 143 -2.61 -21.25 18.62
C PHE A 143 -2.31 -21.32 20.12
N LEU A 144 -1.91 -20.21 20.75
CA LEU A 144 -1.66 -20.16 22.19
C LEU A 144 -2.94 -20.49 22.98
N LEU A 145 -4.07 -19.89 22.62
CA LEU A 145 -5.36 -20.17 23.25
C LEU A 145 -5.80 -21.61 23.04
N ALA A 146 -5.63 -22.18 21.84
CA ALA A 146 -5.94 -23.58 21.55
C ALA A 146 -5.09 -24.54 22.38
N LEU A 147 -3.78 -24.26 22.52
CA LEU A 147 -2.87 -25.07 23.34
C LEU A 147 -3.26 -25.06 24.81
N VAL A 148 -3.66 -23.90 25.35
CA VAL A 148 -4.15 -23.78 26.73
C VAL A 148 -5.49 -24.52 26.86
N TRP A 149 -6.44 -24.29 25.94
CA TRP A 149 -7.78 -24.87 25.96
C TRP A 149 -7.79 -26.39 25.88
N LEU A 150 -7.10 -26.99 24.90
CA LEU A 150 -7.03 -28.45 24.71
C LEU A 150 -6.47 -29.18 25.94
N ASN A 151 -5.64 -28.48 26.70
CA ASN A 151 -4.99 -29.04 27.88
C ASN A 151 -5.63 -28.59 29.20
N TRP A 152 -6.65 -27.74 29.15
CA TRP A 152 -7.35 -27.17 30.30
C TRP A 152 -8.18 -28.22 31.06
N ILE A 153 -8.87 -29.09 30.32
CA ILE A 153 -9.79 -30.11 30.86
C ILE A 153 -9.06 -31.15 31.72
N LYS A 154 -7.76 -31.34 31.50
CA LYS A 154 -6.97 -32.40 32.14
C LYS A 154 -6.33 -31.98 33.48
N ILE A 155 -6.75 -30.87 34.09
CA ILE A 155 -6.03 -30.28 35.23
C ILE A 155 -6.95 -29.97 36.41
N GLU A 156 -6.64 -30.59 37.55
CA GLU A 156 -7.13 -30.15 38.86
C GLU A 156 -6.20 -29.08 39.44
N PHE A 157 -6.55 -27.83 39.24
CA PHE A 157 -5.83 -26.70 39.86
C PHE A 157 -6.38 -26.41 41.27
N VAL A 158 -5.48 -26.09 42.20
CA VAL A 158 -5.80 -25.46 43.49
C VAL A 158 -6.50 -24.10 43.25
N ALA A 159 -7.47 -23.75 44.09
CA ALA A 159 -8.35 -22.58 43.89
C ALA A 159 -7.62 -21.27 43.55
N TRP A 160 -6.52 -20.94 44.26
CA TRP A 160 -5.76 -19.70 43.98
C TRP A 160 -5.12 -19.69 42.58
N LYS A 161 -4.67 -20.85 42.08
CA LYS A 161 -4.13 -20.96 40.72
C LYS A 161 -5.20 -20.71 39.65
N LYS A 162 -6.45 -21.15 39.91
CA LYS A 162 -7.61 -20.85 39.04
C LYS A 162 -7.92 -19.36 39.03
N THR A 163 -7.89 -18.69 40.18
CA THR A 163 -8.13 -17.25 40.29
C THR A 163 -7.09 -16.44 39.50
N PHE A 164 -5.80 -16.80 39.58
CA PHE A 164 -4.74 -16.12 38.81
C PHE A 164 -4.90 -16.28 37.30
N LEU A 165 -5.24 -17.48 36.83
CA LEU A 165 -5.49 -17.71 35.40
C LEU A 165 -6.75 -16.98 34.93
N PHE A 166 -7.81 -16.94 35.73
CA PHE A 166 -9.02 -16.19 35.43
C PHE A 166 -8.75 -14.69 35.31
N MET A 167 -7.94 -14.12 36.22
CA MET A 167 -7.48 -12.74 36.13
C MET A 167 -6.68 -12.49 34.84
N GLY A 168 -5.84 -13.44 34.43
CA GLY A 168 -5.14 -13.38 33.14
C GLY A 168 -6.10 -13.34 31.96
N CYS A 169 -7.10 -14.24 31.92
CA CYS A 169 -8.13 -14.27 30.89
C CYS A 169 -8.97 -12.98 30.86
N LEU A 170 -9.32 -12.42 32.03
CA LEU A 170 -10.03 -11.15 32.12
C LEU A 170 -9.18 -10.00 31.55
N LEU A 171 -7.89 -9.95 31.88
CA LEU A 171 -6.96 -8.94 31.38
C LEU A 171 -6.76 -9.07 29.86
N PHE A 172 -6.71 -10.29 29.33
CA PHE A 172 -6.73 -10.55 27.89
C PHE A 172 -8.00 -10.03 27.23
N PHE A 173 -9.18 -10.35 27.79
CA PHE A 173 -10.46 -9.90 27.27
C PHE A 173 -10.57 -8.36 27.23
N LEU A 174 -10.17 -7.69 28.32
CA LEU A 174 -10.14 -6.22 28.39
C LEU A 174 -9.19 -5.62 27.35
N SER A 175 -8.05 -6.26 27.10
CA SER A 175 -7.08 -5.81 26.09
C SER A 175 -7.59 -5.99 24.67
N CYS A 176 -8.32 -7.07 24.39
CA CYS A 176 -9.03 -7.26 23.13
C CYS A 176 -10.10 -6.18 22.92
N LEU A 177 -10.91 -5.84 23.93
CA LEU A 177 -11.90 -4.76 23.84
C LEU A 177 -11.25 -3.40 23.58
N TYR A 178 -10.17 -3.08 24.31
CA TYR A 178 -9.43 -1.83 24.11
C TYR A 178 -8.86 -1.71 22.68
N THR A 179 -8.25 -2.79 22.18
CA THR A 179 -7.63 -2.82 20.85
C THR A 179 -8.70 -2.79 19.75
N GLY A 180 -9.77 -3.58 19.91
CA GLY A 180 -10.91 -3.61 19.00
C GLY A 180 -11.65 -2.28 18.92
N GLY A 181 -11.78 -1.57 20.05
CA GLY A 181 -12.35 -0.21 20.08
C GLY A 181 -11.50 0.79 19.29
N LYS A 182 -10.17 0.76 19.44
CA LYS A 182 -9.26 1.61 18.64
C LYS A 182 -9.33 1.30 17.15
N GLN A 183 -9.33 0.01 16.79
CA GLN A 183 -9.44 -0.40 15.40
C GLN A 183 -10.79 0.01 14.80
N SER A 184 -11.88 -0.16 15.54
CA SER A 184 -13.23 0.24 15.08
C SER A 184 -13.33 1.74 14.86
N ARG A 185 -12.75 2.55 15.76
CA ARG A 185 -12.69 4.01 15.60
C ARG A 185 -11.89 4.41 14.37
N TYR A 186 -10.70 3.82 14.18
CA TYR A 186 -9.88 4.07 13.00
C TYR A 186 -10.61 3.71 11.71
N VAL A 187 -11.25 2.53 11.67
CA VAL A 187 -12.05 2.11 10.51
C VAL A 187 -13.22 3.06 10.27
N GLY A 188 -13.90 3.53 11.33
CA GLY A 188 -14.96 4.53 11.23
C GLY A 188 -14.47 5.86 10.64
N GLU A 189 -13.33 6.38 11.11
CA GLU A 189 -12.71 7.60 10.59
C GLU A 189 -12.29 7.43 9.12
N VAL A 190 -11.68 6.29 8.77
CA VAL A 190 -11.29 5.97 7.38
C VAL A 190 -12.50 5.87 6.46
N ILE A 191 -13.57 5.19 6.89
CA ILE A 191 -14.80 5.07 6.09
C ILE A 191 -15.46 6.45 5.92
N GLY A 192 -15.51 7.26 6.97
CA GLY A 192 -16.04 8.62 6.92
C GLY A 192 -15.28 9.49 5.91
N ASN A 193 -13.96 9.50 6.00
CA ASN A 193 -13.10 10.23 5.06
C ASN A 193 -13.26 9.71 3.63
N LYS A 194 -13.31 8.39 3.44
CA LYS A 194 -13.55 7.79 2.12
C LYS A 194 -14.85 8.26 1.50
N LYS A 195 -15.95 8.35 2.27
CA LYS A 195 -17.23 8.84 1.74
C LYS A 195 -17.14 10.28 1.23
N ILE A 196 -16.37 11.13 1.92
CA ILE A 196 -16.12 12.52 1.51
C ILE A 196 -15.34 12.55 0.19
N PHE A 197 -14.25 11.78 0.10
CA PHE A 197 -13.48 11.67 -1.14
C PHE A 197 -14.32 11.09 -2.29
N MET A 198 -15.10 10.02 -2.07
CA MET A 198 -15.93 9.44 -3.14
C MET A 198 -16.93 10.43 -3.73
N LYS A 199 -17.43 11.37 -2.94
CA LYS A 199 -18.26 12.47 -3.46
C LYS A 199 -17.47 13.40 -4.41
N GLY A 200 -16.22 13.69 -4.07
CA GLY A 200 -15.30 14.42 -4.97
C GLY A 200 -15.09 13.72 -6.30
N LEU A 201 -14.96 12.39 -6.30
CA LEU A 201 -14.86 11.63 -7.55
C LEU A 201 -16.10 11.80 -8.43
N ASP A 202 -17.30 11.77 -7.83
CA ASP A 202 -18.55 11.95 -8.58
C ASP A 202 -18.64 13.37 -9.17
N GLU A 203 -18.10 14.38 -8.47
CA GLU A 203 -18.03 15.75 -8.96
C GLU A 203 -17.00 15.92 -10.09
N ILE A 204 -15.82 15.32 -9.99
CA ILE A 204 -14.81 15.29 -11.08
C ILE A 204 -15.42 14.67 -12.34
N ARG A 205 -16.17 13.59 -12.17
CA ARG A 205 -16.85 12.93 -13.29
C ARG A 205 -17.92 13.82 -13.90
N ALA A 206 -18.74 14.46 -13.08
CA ALA A 206 -19.76 15.40 -13.55
C ALA A 206 -19.14 16.57 -14.32
N TYR A 207 -17.98 17.05 -13.88
CA TYR A 207 -17.21 18.08 -14.59
C TYR A 207 -16.74 17.60 -15.97
N CYS A 208 -16.12 16.42 -16.07
CA CYS A 208 -15.66 15.86 -17.35
C CYS A 208 -16.82 15.53 -18.31
N ASP A 209 -17.93 14.99 -17.79
CA ASP A 209 -19.11 14.63 -18.58
C ASP A 209 -19.90 15.88 -19.04
N GLY A 210 -19.76 17.02 -18.35
CA GLY A 210 -20.42 18.29 -18.69
C GLY A 210 -19.94 18.92 -20.01
N CYS A 211 -18.72 18.57 -20.45
CA CYS A 211 -18.11 19.07 -21.67
C CYS A 211 -17.68 17.90 -22.58
N PRO A 212 -18.62 17.23 -23.28
CA PRO A 212 -18.35 15.99 -24.02
C PRO A 212 -17.39 16.16 -25.21
N GLU A 213 -17.23 17.39 -25.70
CA GLU A 213 -16.27 17.72 -26.78
C GLU A 213 -14.82 17.74 -26.28
N ASN A 214 -14.61 17.97 -24.99
CA ASN A 214 -13.30 18.04 -24.38
C ASN A 214 -12.80 16.63 -24.03
N ARG A 215 -11.51 16.36 -24.24
CA ARG A 215 -10.87 15.10 -23.83
C ARG A 215 -10.11 15.32 -22.54
N TYR A 216 -10.43 14.57 -21.49
CA TYR A 216 -9.79 14.70 -20.17
C TYR A 216 -8.81 13.55 -19.87
N LEU A 217 -7.65 13.90 -19.33
CA LEU A 217 -6.64 13.01 -18.75
C LEU A 217 -6.55 13.29 -17.24
N LEU A 218 -6.82 12.28 -16.42
CA LEU A 218 -6.81 12.41 -14.96
C LEU A 218 -5.50 11.87 -14.39
N ASP A 219 -4.82 12.64 -13.55
CA ASP A 219 -3.61 12.16 -12.86
C ASP A 219 -3.88 10.95 -11.94
N ALA A 220 -3.15 9.83 -12.13
CA ALA A 220 -3.26 8.64 -11.29
C ALA A 220 -2.95 8.91 -9.81
N ASN A 221 -2.00 9.79 -9.50
CA ASN A 221 -1.65 10.09 -8.12
C ASN A 221 -2.77 10.83 -7.41
N THR A 222 -3.34 11.83 -8.07
CA THR A 222 -4.56 12.52 -7.65
C THR A 222 -5.73 11.54 -7.52
N MET A 223 -5.84 10.59 -8.45
CA MET A 223 -6.92 9.60 -8.44
C MET A 223 -6.76 8.51 -7.37
N SER A 224 -5.54 8.31 -6.84
CA SER A 224 -5.24 7.28 -5.83
C SER A 224 -5.98 7.49 -4.49
N TYR A 225 -6.37 8.73 -4.19
CA TYR A 225 -7.15 9.06 -2.98
C TYR A 225 -8.60 8.53 -3.04
N TYR A 226 -9.09 8.17 -4.23
CA TYR A 226 -10.46 7.72 -4.45
C TYR A 226 -10.53 6.19 -4.51
N THR A 227 -10.87 5.56 -3.37
CA THR A 227 -10.92 4.09 -3.24
C THR A 227 -12.35 3.58 -3.08
N GLY A 228 -13.05 3.46 -4.20
CA GLY A 228 -14.41 2.90 -4.26
C GLY A 228 -14.45 1.36 -4.27
N SER A 229 -15.66 0.81 -4.22
CA SER A 229 -15.90 -0.63 -4.35
C SER A 229 -15.91 -1.05 -5.82
N VAL A 230 -15.20 -2.12 -6.17
CA VAL A 230 -15.21 -2.69 -7.53
C VAL A 230 -16.63 -3.08 -8.00
N PHE A 231 -17.55 -3.31 -7.06
CA PHE A 231 -18.95 -3.65 -7.35
C PHE A 231 -19.88 -2.44 -7.40
N ASP A 232 -19.37 -1.21 -7.23
CA ASP A 232 -20.19 0.00 -7.34
C ASP A 232 -20.45 0.34 -8.82
N THR A 233 -21.61 -0.08 -9.32
CA THR A 233 -21.98 0.14 -10.71
C THR A 233 -22.38 1.59 -11.03
N GLY A 234 -22.67 2.41 -10.01
CA GLY A 234 -23.02 3.81 -10.22
C GLY A 234 -21.78 4.65 -10.46
N GLN A 235 -20.76 4.42 -9.65
CA GLN A 235 -19.50 5.15 -9.72
C GLN A 235 -18.64 4.67 -10.89
N TYR A 236 -18.46 3.36 -11.09
CA TYR A 236 -17.56 2.84 -12.13
C TYR A 236 -18.16 2.77 -13.56
N ARG A 237 -19.05 3.72 -13.89
CA ARG A 237 -19.61 3.89 -15.24
C ARG A 237 -18.56 4.46 -16.22
N PRO A 238 -18.76 4.32 -17.55
CA PRO A 238 -17.97 5.05 -18.54
C PRO A 238 -18.07 6.56 -18.30
N ILE A 239 -16.94 7.25 -18.39
CA ILE A 239 -16.82 8.71 -18.22
C ILE A 239 -16.05 9.31 -19.40
N ASN A 240 -16.27 10.60 -19.67
CA ASN A 240 -15.51 11.35 -20.66
C ASN A 240 -14.11 11.73 -20.14
N ALA A 241 -13.38 10.75 -19.63
CA ALA A 241 -12.00 10.91 -19.17
C ALA A 241 -11.24 9.58 -19.23
N VAL A 242 -9.94 9.67 -19.36
CA VAL A 242 -9.02 8.53 -19.20
C VAL A 242 -8.11 8.78 -18.00
N LEU A 243 -7.82 7.72 -17.25
CA LEU A 243 -6.82 7.76 -16.19
C LEU A 243 -5.44 7.76 -16.83
N GLY A 244 -4.62 8.73 -16.44
CA GLY A 244 -3.22 8.80 -16.77
C GLY A 244 -2.46 7.77 -15.97
N GLY A 245 -1.74 6.90 -16.66
CA GLY A 245 -0.86 5.91 -16.04
C GLY A 245 -1.54 4.83 -15.19
N GLY A 246 -0.78 4.30 -14.25
CA GLY A 246 -1.10 3.11 -13.45
C GLY A 246 -0.58 1.80 -14.06
N TRP A 247 -0.61 0.71 -13.28
CA TRP A 247 -0.11 -0.61 -13.69
C TRP A 247 -0.77 -1.19 -14.96
N PHE A 248 -1.94 -0.68 -15.32
CA PHE A 248 -2.72 -1.15 -16.45
C PHE A 248 -2.50 -0.34 -17.73
N SER A 249 -1.80 0.80 -17.68
CA SER A 249 -1.58 1.65 -18.86
C SER A 249 -0.82 0.93 -19.97
N THR A 250 -0.02 -0.08 -19.63
CA THR A 250 0.70 -0.94 -20.60
C THR A 250 -0.10 -2.14 -21.09
N SER A 251 -1.32 -2.37 -20.56
CA SER A 251 -2.14 -3.49 -21.05
C SER A 251 -2.66 -3.17 -22.46
N PRO A 252 -2.66 -4.13 -23.40
CA PRO A 252 -3.02 -3.86 -24.79
C PRO A 252 -4.41 -3.25 -24.97
N SER A 253 -5.37 -3.60 -24.11
CA SER A 253 -6.74 -3.05 -24.14
C SER A 253 -6.80 -1.59 -23.66
N VAL A 254 -5.98 -1.22 -22.66
CA VAL A 254 -5.96 0.15 -22.14
C VAL A 254 -5.14 1.04 -23.07
N GLN A 255 -4.03 0.56 -23.61
CA GLN A 255 -3.26 1.29 -24.62
C GLN A 255 -4.11 1.64 -25.83
N ARG A 256 -4.83 0.67 -26.40
CA ARG A 256 -5.74 0.93 -27.52
C ARG A 256 -6.78 2.01 -27.19
N ARG A 257 -7.37 1.96 -25.99
CA ARG A 257 -8.33 2.98 -25.54
C ARG A 257 -7.68 4.36 -25.38
N LEU A 258 -6.46 4.43 -24.86
CA LEU A 258 -5.72 5.68 -24.71
C LEU A 258 -5.36 6.27 -26.08
N GLU A 259 -4.88 5.45 -27.01
CA GLU A 259 -4.58 5.82 -28.39
C GLU A 259 -5.83 6.32 -29.13
N GLU A 260 -6.95 5.60 -29.04
CA GLU A 260 -8.23 6.01 -29.65
C GLU A 260 -8.75 7.33 -29.06
N TYR A 261 -8.54 7.57 -27.77
CA TYR A 261 -9.10 8.73 -27.06
C TYR A 261 -8.23 10.00 -27.18
N LEU A 262 -6.90 9.86 -27.16
CA LEU A 262 -5.93 10.98 -27.14
C LEU A 262 -5.11 11.09 -28.43
N GLY A 263 -4.86 9.99 -29.14
CA GLY A 263 -3.94 9.95 -30.29
C GLY A 263 -4.47 10.62 -31.55
N GLY A 264 -5.78 10.87 -31.63
CA GLY A 264 -6.42 11.64 -32.71
C GLY A 264 -7.01 12.97 -32.27
N ALA A 265 -6.82 13.37 -31.01
CA ALA A 265 -7.44 14.56 -30.46
C ALA A 265 -6.69 15.85 -30.88
N PRO A 266 -7.38 16.96 -31.21
CA PRO A 266 -6.73 18.24 -31.48
C PRO A 266 -6.06 18.86 -30.23
N GLY A 267 -6.41 18.36 -29.06
CA GLY A 267 -5.86 18.73 -27.77
C GLY A 267 -6.60 17.97 -26.65
N PHE A 268 -6.07 18.05 -25.44
CA PHE A 268 -6.66 17.42 -24.26
C PHE A 268 -6.41 18.24 -23.00
N TYR A 269 -7.23 17.98 -21.97
CA TYR A 269 -7.22 18.65 -20.69
C TYR A 269 -6.66 17.70 -19.64
N PHE A 270 -5.55 18.07 -19.02
CA PHE A 270 -4.94 17.36 -17.92
C PHE A 270 -5.43 17.92 -16.59
N LEU A 271 -5.98 17.05 -15.74
CA LEU A 271 -6.56 17.42 -14.46
C LEU A 271 -5.66 16.89 -13.33
N ILE A 272 -5.12 17.81 -12.53
CA ILE A 272 -4.18 17.56 -11.43
C ILE A 272 -4.63 18.31 -10.18
N ILE A 273 -4.38 17.75 -9.00
CA ILE A 273 -4.62 18.46 -7.74
C ILE A 273 -3.70 19.68 -7.64
N SER A 274 -4.25 20.83 -7.22
CA SER A 274 -3.47 22.04 -6.97
C SER A 274 -2.92 22.00 -5.56
N ASP A 275 -1.61 21.78 -5.45
CA ASP A 275 -0.86 21.78 -4.19
C ASP A 275 0.17 22.91 -4.12
N GLY A 276 0.26 23.74 -5.18
CA GLY A 276 1.21 24.84 -5.32
C GLY A 276 2.57 24.42 -5.87
N ASN A 277 2.76 23.13 -6.17
CA ASN A 277 3.98 22.57 -6.75
C ASN A 277 3.69 21.68 -7.97
N GLU A 278 2.48 21.76 -8.54
CA GLU A 278 2.03 20.93 -9.65
C GLU A 278 2.96 20.96 -10.88
N GLU A 279 3.61 22.10 -11.18
CA GLU A 279 4.51 22.22 -12.33
C GLU A 279 5.82 21.41 -12.19
N ASN A 280 6.20 21.07 -10.96
CA ASN A 280 7.41 20.29 -10.66
C ASN A 280 7.11 18.80 -10.47
N THR A 281 5.85 18.39 -10.61
CA THR A 281 5.51 16.98 -10.43
C THR A 281 5.96 16.17 -11.66
N PRO A 282 6.42 14.92 -11.49
CA PRO A 282 6.94 14.12 -12.59
C PRO A 282 5.96 13.97 -13.77
N GLU A 283 4.66 13.98 -13.49
CA GLU A 283 3.58 13.92 -14.46
C GLU A 283 3.55 15.13 -15.38
N PHE A 284 3.62 16.33 -14.78
CA PHE A 284 3.53 17.58 -15.49
C PHE A 284 4.77 17.81 -16.35
N VAL A 285 5.95 17.50 -15.78
CA VAL A 285 7.23 17.56 -16.50
C VAL A 285 7.23 16.61 -17.69
N TYR A 286 6.78 15.37 -17.50
CA TYR A 286 6.70 14.38 -18.58
C TYR A 286 5.74 14.78 -19.70
N LEU A 287 4.53 15.23 -19.37
CA LEU A 287 3.57 15.67 -20.39
C LEU A 287 4.09 16.89 -21.15
N THR A 288 4.76 17.82 -20.47
CA THR A 288 5.37 19.01 -21.10
C THR A 288 6.51 18.64 -22.05
N ASP A 289 7.36 17.68 -21.65
CA ASP A 289 8.47 17.17 -22.45
C ASP A 289 7.96 16.45 -23.71
N VAL A 290 7.01 15.52 -23.54
CA VAL A 290 6.46 14.70 -24.63
C VAL A 290 5.65 15.53 -25.62
N MET A 291 4.87 16.50 -25.14
CA MET A 291 4.08 17.37 -26.02
C MET A 291 4.91 18.49 -26.66
N GLY A 292 6.14 18.73 -26.20
CA GLY A 292 7.04 19.75 -26.73
C GLY A 292 6.54 21.19 -26.58
N GLY A 293 5.59 21.44 -25.68
CA GLY A 293 4.91 22.72 -25.51
C GLY A 293 4.40 22.94 -24.09
N LYS A 294 4.40 24.21 -23.64
CA LYS A 294 3.87 24.56 -22.31
C LYS A 294 2.34 24.50 -22.34
N PRO A 295 1.69 23.78 -21.40
CA PRO A 295 0.25 23.78 -21.31
C PRO A 295 -0.29 25.14 -20.87
N LYS A 296 -1.54 25.41 -21.21
CA LYS A 296 -2.26 26.63 -20.78
C LYS A 296 -3.19 26.26 -19.64
N LEU A 297 -3.18 27.01 -18.54
CA LEU A 297 -4.20 26.85 -17.49
C LEU A 297 -5.56 27.25 -18.08
N ALA A 298 -6.46 26.28 -18.22
CA ALA A 298 -7.77 26.45 -18.85
C ALA A 298 -8.87 26.70 -17.82
N ASP A 299 -8.80 26.02 -16.68
CA ASP A 299 -9.76 26.18 -15.59
C ASP A 299 -9.14 25.83 -14.23
N GLN A 300 -9.77 26.31 -13.16
CA GLN A 300 -9.48 25.93 -11.79
C GLN A 300 -10.79 25.62 -11.08
N TRP A 301 -10.91 24.38 -10.60
CA TRP A 301 -12.15 23.87 -10.03
C TRP A 301 -11.93 23.33 -8.62
N THR A 302 -12.84 23.63 -7.69
CA THR A 302 -12.77 23.15 -6.30
C THR A 302 -13.91 22.17 -6.01
N ALA A 303 -13.55 20.98 -5.56
CA ALA A 303 -14.48 19.95 -5.13
C ALA A 303 -15.08 20.25 -3.74
N SER A 304 -16.22 19.65 -3.42
CA SER A 304 -16.92 19.87 -2.15
C SER A 304 -16.18 19.36 -0.91
N HIS A 305 -15.15 18.52 -1.08
CA HIS A 305 -14.24 18.13 0.00
C HIS A 305 -13.09 19.11 0.22
N GLY A 306 -13.09 20.26 -0.47
CA GLY A 306 -12.09 21.32 -0.32
C GLY A 306 -10.79 21.10 -1.12
N GLY A 307 -10.71 20.05 -1.94
CA GLY A 307 -9.59 19.87 -2.87
C GLY A 307 -9.77 20.76 -4.09
N THR A 308 -8.73 21.52 -4.44
CA THR A 308 -8.70 22.33 -5.66
C THR A 308 -7.93 21.59 -6.74
N TYR A 309 -8.40 21.69 -7.98
CA TYR A 309 -7.87 21.01 -9.15
C TYR A 309 -7.59 22.05 -10.23
N ASN A 310 -6.38 21.99 -10.78
CA ASN A 310 -6.02 22.79 -11.94
C ASN A 310 -6.23 21.96 -13.20
N VAL A 311 -6.82 22.58 -14.22
CA VAL A 311 -7.10 21.96 -15.50
C VAL A 311 -6.23 22.62 -16.56
N TYR A 312 -5.25 21.87 -17.05
CA TYR A 312 -4.26 22.33 -18.02
C TYR A 312 -4.60 21.82 -19.41
N TYR A 313 -4.64 22.71 -20.40
CA TYR A 313 -4.85 22.36 -21.80
C TYR A 313 -3.51 22.13 -22.51
N PHE A 314 -3.38 20.96 -23.12
CA PHE A 314 -2.31 20.61 -24.04
C PHE A 314 -2.83 20.63 -25.48
N GLU A 315 -2.10 21.29 -26.36
CA GLU A 315 -2.42 21.40 -27.78
C GLU A 315 -1.78 20.25 -28.56
N GLY A 316 -2.54 19.63 -29.46
CA GLY A 316 -2.10 18.49 -30.25
C GLY A 316 -2.48 17.13 -29.67
N ALA A 317 -2.35 16.10 -30.51
CA ALA A 317 -2.56 14.72 -30.12
C ALA A 317 -1.39 14.20 -29.30
N PHE A 318 -1.68 13.30 -28.35
CA PHE A 318 -0.61 12.65 -27.58
C PHE A 318 0.21 11.71 -28.50
N PRO A 319 1.54 11.84 -28.55
CA PRO A 319 2.38 11.03 -29.44
C PRO A 319 2.67 9.67 -28.80
N PHE A 320 1.79 8.71 -29.04
CA PHE A 320 2.05 7.30 -28.68
C PHE A 320 3.16 6.71 -29.57
N SER A 321 4.09 5.94 -29.00
CA SER A 321 5.19 5.28 -29.70
C SER A 321 4.89 3.87 -30.18
#